data_AF-A0A7C5GDD3-F1
#
_entry.id   AF-A0A7C5GDD3-F1
#
_cell.length_a   1.000
_cell.length_b   1.000
_cell.length_c   1.000
_cell.angle_alpha   90.00
_cell.angle_beta   90.00
_cell.angle_gamma   90.00
#
_symmetry.space_group_name_H-M   'P 1'
#
loop_
_entity.id
_entity.type
_entity.pdbx_description
1 polymer ?
#
loop_
_entity_poly.entity_id
_entity_poly.type
_entity_poly.pdbx_seq_one_letter_code
_entity_poly.pdbx_strand_id
1 'polypeptide(L)'
;MDILNNPFRGNGLGDPALADAPFPSTDAQAPRALLAHCPVAGVTPLAEAPDLAAQAGVGAILLKDERRRMGLGSFQALGAAYVIAHDAEQGLAAGRTYMTASAGNHGLSVAAGAAAFGAKSVIYLSRHVPESFAQRLRDLGAGVRREGDDYEASMQAAEAAASAEGAVLLSDSSWVEYFERPHRLMAGHLVLMAEVFAQLKGAPSHIFLQAGVGGLAGAMAAMARAQWGDSPRIIVVEPAFAPALQASIKAGRTVIAPGPVSAMGRLDCKEPSLI
;
A
#
# COMPACT_ATOMS: atom_id res chain seq x y z
N MET A 1 16.67 -10.84 15.39
CA MET A 1 15.84 -9.77 14.81
C MET A 1 16.59 -8.48 15.03
N ASP A 2 16.85 -7.71 13.98
CA ASP A 2 17.52 -6.40 14.09
C ASP A 2 16.47 -5.33 14.41
N ILE A 3 16.61 -4.64 15.53
CA ILE A 3 15.66 -3.65 16.02
C ILE A 3 16.36 -2.30 16.07
N LEU A 4 15.88 -1.37 15.26
CA LEU A 4 16.42 -0.02 15.14
C LEU A 4 15.45 0.99 15.75
N ASN A 5 15.92 1.80 16.71
CA ASN A 5 15.20 2.99 17.14
C ASN A 5 15.39 4.09 16.10
N ASN A 6 14.30 4.67 15.58
CA ASN A 6 14.37 5.71 14.57
C ASN A 6 14.77 7.07 15.19
N PRO A 7 15.99 7.59 14.95
CA PRO A 7 16.43 8.88 15.51
C PRO A 7 15.76 10.08 14.84
N PHE A 8 15.11 9.90 13.68
CA PHE A 8 14.46 10.96 12.92
C PHE A 8 13.00 11.21 13.34
N ARG A 9 12.47 10.44 14.29
CA ARG A 9 11.11 10.64 14.80
C ARG A 9 10.94 12.06 15.32
N GLY A 10 9.95 12.78 14.79
CA GLY A 10 9.62 14.16 15.17
C GLY A 10 10.46 15.24 14.47
N ASN A 11 11.58 14.87 13.86
CA ASN A 11 12.49 15.79 13.16
C ASN A 11 12.44 15.63 11.63
N GLY A 12 12.11 14.44 11.14
CA GLY A 12 12.16 14.09 9.72
C GLY A 12 13.55 13.64 9.26
N LEU A 13 13.59 12.99 8.11
CA LEU A 13 14.83 12.62 7.42
C LEU A 13 15.25 13.84 6.59
N GLY A 14 16.46 14.37 6.81
CA GLY A 14 16.96 15.58 6.13
C GLY A 14 17.36 15.38 4.66
N ASP A 15 16.72 14.46 3.96
CA ASP A 15 17.02 14.12 2.57
C ASP A 15 16.32 15.11 1.62
N PRO A 16 17.05 15.83 0.74
CA PRO A 16 16.46 16.72 -0.25
C PRO A 16 15.42 16.06 -1.16
N ALA A 17 15.51 14.74 -1.40
CA ALA A 17 14.54 14.01 -2.21
C ALA A 17 13.12 14.03 -1.60
N LEU A 18 13.00 14.31 -0.30
CA LEU A 18 11.74 14.38 0.43
C LEU A 18 11.17 15.81 0.51
N ALA A 19 11.87 16.82 -0.03
CA ALA A 19 11.50 18.22 0.16
C ALA A 19 10.06 18.53 -0.33
N ASP A 20 9.68 17.93 -1.46
CA ASP A 20 8.36 18.11 -2.08
C ASP A 20 7.40 16.95 -1.79
N ALA A 21 7.83 15.95 -1.00
CA ALA A 21 6.97 14.83 -0.65
C ALA A 21 5.87 15.31 0.34
N PRO A 22 4.58 15.10 0.03
CA PRO A 22 3.52 15.48 0.94
C PRO A 22 3.54 14.58 2.17
N PHE A 23 3.14 15.10 3.34
CA PHE A 23 2.86 14.26 4.49
C PHE A 23 1.64 13.36 4.22
N PRO A 24 1.60 12.11 4.77
CA PRO A 24 0.43 11.26 4.67
C PRO A 24 -0.85 11.97 5.17
N SER A 25 -1.95 11.82 4.43
CA SER A 25 -3.26 12.31 4.89
C SER A 25 -3.68 11.58 6.17
N THR A 26 -4.42 12.28 7.03
CA THR A 26 -5.11 11.71 8.20
C THR A 26 -6.63 11.80 8.09
N ASP A 27 -7.15 12.27 6.95
CA ASP A 27 -8.57 12.41 6.70
C ASP A 27 -9.12 11.24 5.88
N ALA A 28 -9.94 10.41 6.54
CA ALA A 28 -10.60 9.26 5.93
C ALA A 28 -12.01 9.57 5.41
N GLN A 29 -12.51 10.81 5.46
CA GLN A 29 -13.90 11.12 5.11
C GLN A 29 -14.21 10.82 3.64
N ALA A 30 -13.45 11.40 2.72
CA ALA A 30 -13.63 11.18 1.28
C ALA A 30 -13.54 9.69 0.87
N PRO A 31 -12.50 8.92 1.27
CA PRO A 31 -12.43 7.50 0.92
C PRO A 31 -13.55 6.68 1.55
N ARG A 32 -14.01 7.00 2.77
CA ARG A 32 -15.17 6.32 3.38
C ARG A 32 -16.48 6.63 2.66
N ALA A 33 -16.68 7.88 2.25
CA ALA A 33 -17.88 8.30 1.52
C ALA A 33 -17.98 7.57 0.18
N LEU A 34 -16.88 7.49 -0.57
CA LEU A 34 -16.82 6.73 -1.81
C LEU A 34 -17.03 5.22 -1.58
N LEU A 35 -16.36 4.64 -0.58
CA LEU A 35 -16.49 3.22 -0.27
C LEU A 35 -17.91 2.82 0.14
N ALA A 36 -18.69 3.72 0.75
CA ALA A 36 -20.08 3.47 1.12
C ALA A 36 -20.99 3.17 -0.10
N HIS A 37 -20.59 3.56 -1.30
CA HIS A 37 -21.30 3.24 -2.55
C HIS A 37 -20.89 1.89 -3.14
N CYS A 38 -19.88 1.22 -2.58
CA CYS A 38 -19.42 -0.08 -3.05
C CYS A 38 -20.24 -1.21 -2.43
N PRO A 39 -21.06 -1.96 -3.20
CA PRO A 39 -21.98 -2.97 -2.65
C PRO A 39 -21.29 -4.18 -2.02
N VAL A 40 -20.02 -4.42 -2.38
CA VAL A 40 -19.20 -5.52 -1.84
C VAL A 40 -18.26 -5.07 -0.72
N ALA A 41 -18.25 -3.77 -0.40
CA ALA A 41 -17.48 -3.26 0.73
C ALA A 41 -18.17 -3.57 2.05
N GLY A 42 -17.37 -3.82 3.07
CA GLY A 42 -17.83 -4.07 4.42
C GLY A 42 -16.67 -3.94 5.40
N VAL A 43 -16.99 -3.63 6.65
CA VAL A 43 -16.01 -3.51 7.75
C VAL A 43 -15.34 -4.86 7.98
N THR A 44 -14.01 -4.90 8.00
CA THR A 44 -13.29 -6.16 8.28
C THR A 44 -13.16 -6.40 9.78
N PRO A 45 -13.09 -7.65 10.23
CA PRO A 45 -12.96 -7.98 11.65
C PRO A 45 -11.66 -7.42 12.26
N LEU A 46 -11.76 -6.97 13.51
CA LEU A 46 -10.62 -6.86 14.42
C LEU A 46 -10.71 -8.04 15.39
N ALA A 47 -9.98 -9.11 15.09
CA ALA A 47 -10.10 -10.39 15.79
C ALA A 47 -9.13 -10.48 16.96
N GLU A 48 -9.58 -11.03 18.09
CA GLU A 48 -8.70 -11.39 19.21
C GLU A 48 -7.94 -12.68 18.89
N ALA A 49 -6.67 -12.73 19.30
CA ALA A 49 -5.81 -13.91 19.16
C ALA A 49 -5.28 -14.35 20.54
N PRO A 50 -6.13 -14.97 21.39
CA PRO A 50 -5.77 -15.30 22.78
C PRO A 50 -4.60 -16.28 22.87
N ASP A 51 -4.51 -17.26 21.99
CA ASP A 51 -3.41 -18.24 21.99
C ASP A 51 -2.07 -17.57 21.67
N LEU A 52 -2.04 -16.64 20.71
CA LEU A 52 -0.84 -15.86 20.40
C LEU A 52 -0.48 -14.92 21.54
N ALA A 53 -1.48 -14.31 22.19
CA ALA A 53 -1.25 -13.44 23.34
C ALA A 53 -0.64 -14.22 24.52
N ALA A 54 -1.15 -15.41 24.81
CA ALA A 54 -0.62 -16.31 25.82
C ALA A 54 0.82 -16.76 25.48
N GLN A 55 1.07 -17.14 24.22
CA GLN A 55 2.40 -17.53 23.75
C GLN A 55 3.41 -16.37 23.85
N ALA A 56 2.99 -15.14 23.58
CA ALA A 56 3.83 -13.95 23.66
C ALA A 56 3.95 -13.38 25.08
N GLY A 57 3.16 -13.87 26.04
CA GLY A 57 3.13 -13.36 27.42
C GLY A 57 2.60 -11.92 27.53
N VAL A 58 1.64 -11.53 26.68
CA VAL A 58 1.05 -10.18 26.65
C VAL A 58 -0.45 -10.22 26.93
N GLY A 59 -1.03 -9.09 27.35
CA GLY A 59 -2.43 -9.03 27.77
C GLY A 59 -3.44 -9.32 26.65
N ALA A 60 -3.17 -8.88 25.42
CA ALA A 60 -4.02 -9.15 24.26
C ALA A 60 -3.25 -8.96 22.96
N ILE A 61 -3.64 -9.69 21.91
CA ILE A 61 -3.24 -9.47 20.52
C ILE A 61 -4.51 -9.34 19.69
N LEU A 62 -4.57 -8.25 18.93
CA LEU A 62 -5.68 -7.95 18.03
C LEU A 62 -5.18 -7.94 16.59
N LEU A 63 -5.90 -8.62 15.71
CA LEU A 63 -5.56 -8.79 14.30
C LEU A 63 -6.63 -8.13 13.43
N LYS A 64 -6.26 -7.07 12.69
CA LYS A 64 -7.15 -6.48 11.68
C LYS A 64 -7.13 -7.37 10.43
N ASP A 65 -8.18 -8.18 10.25
CA ASP A 65 -8.22 -9.25 9.23
C ASP A 65 -8.69 -8.75 7.87
N GLU A 66 -7.74 -8.32 7.05
CA GLU A 66 -7.97 -7.79 5.70
C GLU A 66 -8.06 -8.88 4.61
N ARG A 67 -7.97 -10.17 4.94
CA ARG A 67 -7.94 -11.27 3.95
C ARG A 67 -9.21 -11.38 3.11
N ARG A 68 -10.32 -10.81 3.57
CA ARG A 68 -11.62 -10.85 2.88
C ARG A 68 -12.02 -9.52 2.25
N ARG A 69 -11.20 -8.47 2.37
CA ARG A 69 -11.54 -7.13 1.90
C ARG A 69 -11.97 -7.14 0.43
N MET A 70 -13.24 -6.82 0.18
CA MET A 70 -13.88 -6.75 -1.14
C MET A 70 -13.65 -8.00 -2.03
N GLY A 71 -13.38 -9.17 -1.43
CA GLY A 71 -13.05 -10.38 -2.17
C GLY A 71 -11.68 -10.39 -2.85
N LEU A 72 -10.85 -9.34 -2.70
CA LEU A 72 -9.56 -9.19 -3.39
C LEU A 72 -8.36 -9.71 -2.58
N GLY A 73 -8.58 -10.14 -1.33
CA GLY A 73 -7.58 -10.87 -0.56
C GLY A 73 -6.62 -10.03 0.29
N SER A 74 -6.76 -8.69 0.31
CA SER A 74 -5.95 -7.81 1.15
C SER A 74 -6.48 -6.38 1.24
N PHE A 75 -5.87 -5.58 2.13
CA PHE A 75 -6.13 -4.15 2.29
C PHE A 75 -5.87 -3.30 1.04
N GLN A 76 -5.00 -3.73 0.11
CA GLN A 76 -4.66 -2.94 -1.09
C GLN A 76 -5.88 -2.68 -1.98
N ALA A 77 -6.94 -3.47 -1.80
CA ALA A 77 -8.26 -3.24 -2.39
C ALA A 77 -8.80 -1.82 -2.09
N LEU A 78 -8.43 -1.21 -0.96
CA LEU A 78 -8.85 0.14 -0.59
C LEU A 78 -8.07 1.25 -1.31
N GLY A 79 -6.84 1.00 -1.73
CA GLY A 79 -5.92 2.02 -2.25
C GLY A 79 -6.20 2.37 -3.71
N ALA A 80 -5.80 1.50 -4.64
CA ALA A 80 -5.91 1.79 -6.07
C ALA A 80 -7.37 1.96 -6.52
N ALA A 81 -8.29 1.17 -5.98
CA ALA A 81 -9.71 1.34 -6.27
C ALA A 81 -10.23 2.72 -5.83
N TYR A 82 -9.72 3.31 -4.73
CA TYR A 82 -10.09 4.67 -4.32
C TYR A 82 -9.55 5.73 -5.29
N VAL A 83 -8.32 5.58 -5.79
CA VAL A 83 -7.80 6.51 -6.81
C VAL A 83 -8.69 6.52 -8.05
N ILE A 84 -9.11 5.34 -8.51
CA ILE A 84 -9.97 5.21 -9.69
C ILE A 84 -11.39 5.71 -9.40
N ALA A 85 -11.95 5.41 -8.22
CA ALA A 85 -13.25 5.93 -7.79
C ALA A 85 -13.28 7.46 -7.75
N HIS A 86 -12.21 8.07 -7.25
CA HIS A 86 -12.05 9.52 -7.22
C HIS A 86 -11.94 10.12 -8.63
N ASP A 87 -11.17 9.50 -9.52
CA ASP A 87 -11.15 9.90 -10.94
C ASP A 87 -12.55 9.74 -11.56
N ALA A 88 -13.34 8.73 -11.17
CA ALA A 88 -14.69 8.51 -11.67
C ALA A 88 -15.69 9.58 -11.21
N GLU A 89 -15.62 10.04 -9.95
CA GLU A 89 -16.44 11.18 -9.47
C GLU A 89 -16.17 12.46 -10.28
N GLN A 90 -14.96 12.61 -10.82
CA GLN A 90 -14.59 13.73 -11.68
C GLN A 90 -14.92 13.49 -13.16
N GLY A 91 -15.52 12.35 -13.51
CA GLY A 91 -15.80 11.98 -14.90
C GLY A 91 -14.57 11.60 -15.72
N LEU A 92 -13.45 11.26 -15.07
CA LEU A 92 -12.16 11.00 -15.72
C LEU A 92 -11.82 9.51 -15.88
N ALA A 93 -12.54 8.60 -15.21
CA ALA A 93 -12.22 7.18 -15.23
C ALA A 93 -12.71 6.44 -16.49
N ALA A 94 -13.94 6.70 -16.94
CA ALA A 94 -14.54 5.97 -18.04
C ALA A 94 -13.72 6.10 -19.34
N GLY A 95 -13.36 4.97 -19.95
CA GLY A 95 -12.53 4.94 -21.17
C GLY A 95 -11.04 5.21 -20.98
N ARG A 96 -10.59 5.64 -19.79
CA ARG A 96 -9.17 5.79 -19.43
C ARG A 96 -8.53 4.42 -19.22
N THR A 97 -7.23 4.32 -19.47
CA THR A 97 -6.44 3.12 -19.17
C THR A 97 -5.53 3.39 -17.99
N TYR A 98 -5.58 2.53 -16.97
CA TYR A 98 -4.66 2.52 -15.84
C TYR A 98 -3.60 1.44 -16.02
N MET A 99 -2.33 1.80 -15.89
CA MET A 99 -1.20 0.88 -16.02
C MET A 99 -0.41 0.79 -14.71
N THR A 100 0.06 -0.41 -14.39
CA THR A 100 0.95 -0.63 -13.25
C THR A 100 1.78 -1.88 -13.46
N ALA A 101 2.90 -2.02 -12.76
CA ALA A 101 3.56 -3.30 -12.58
C ALA A 101 3.23 -3.88 -11.21
N SER A 102 2.69 -5.10 -11.16
CA SER A 102 2.42 -5.77 -9.89
C SER A 102 2.10 -7.24 -10.07
N ALA A 103 2.88 -8.10 -9.42
CA ALA A 103 2.59 -9.52 -9.22
C ALA A 103 1.82 -9.79 -7.91
N GLY A 104 1.15 -8.76 -7.35
CA GLY A 104 0.59 -8.77 -6.01
C GLY A 104 -0.81 -8.17 -5.92
N ASN A 105 -1.26 -7.80 -4.71
CA ASN A 105 -2.64 -7.35 -4.55
C ASN A 105 -2.89 -5.94 -5.11
N HIS A 106 -1.85 -5.12 -5.34
CA HIS A 106 -1.99 -3.85 -6.02
C HIS A 106 -2.54 -4.02 -7.44
N GLY A 107 -1.97 -4.94 -8.24
CA GLY A 107 -2.48 -5.23 -9.58
C GLY A 107 -3.94 -5.71 -9.59
N LEU A 108 -4.33 -6.52 -8.60
CA LEU A 108 -5.73 -6.94 -8.43
C LEU A 108 -6.65 -5.75 -8.09
N SER A 109 -6.18 -4.82 -7.27
CA SER A 109 -6.91 -3.60 -6.89
C SER A 109 -7.11 -2.67 -8.08
N VAL A 110 -6.06 -2.45 -8.89
CA VAL A 110 -6.15 -1.68 -10.14
C VAL A 110 -7.12 -2.33 -11.11
N ALA A 111 -7.02 -3.66 -11.32
CA ALA A 111 -7.89 -4.39 -12.23
C ALA A 111 -9.37 -4.29 -11.82
N ALA A 112 -9.67 -4.59 -10.56
CA ALA A 112 -11.04 -4.54 -10.04
C ALA A 112 -11.60 -3.11 -10.00
N GLY A 113 -10.79 -2.13 -9.60
CA GLY A 113 -11.19 -0.72 -9.60
C GLY A 113 -11.49 -0.22 -11.01
N ALA A 114 -10.63 -0.52 -11.98
CA ALA A 114 -10.86 -0.11 -13.37
C ALA A 114 -12.16 -0.71 -13.93
N ALA A 115 -12.38 -2.01 -13.72
CA ALA A 115 -13.59 -2.69 -14.16
C ALA A 115 -14.86 -2.10 -13.53
N ALA A 116 -14.83 -1.75 -12.24
CA ALA A 116 -15.97 -1.19 -11.53
C ALA A 116 -16.43 0.18 -12.06
N PHE A 117 -15.52 0.96 -12.65
CA PHE A 117 -15.79 2.33 -13.11
C PHE A 117 -15.71 2.49 -14.65
N GLY A 118 -15.80 1.39 -15.41
CA GLY A 118 -15.79 1.44 -16.88
C GLY A 118 -14.46 1.92 -17.48
N ALA A 119 -13.37 1.82 -16.72
CA ALA A 119 -12.02 2.06 -17.18
C ALA A 119 -11.37 0.77 -17.68
N LYS A 120 -10.23 0.90 -18.36
CA LYS A 120 -9.36 -0.22 -18.74
C LYS A 120 -8.19 -0.31 -17.77
N SER A 121 -7.63 -1.50 -17.63
CA SER A 121 -6.37 -1.70 -16.91
C SER A 121 -5.40 -2.56 -17.71
N VAL A 122 -4.11 -2.27 -17.58
CA VAL A 122 -3.02 -3.10 -18.11
C VAL A 122 -1.99 -3.33 -17.02
N ILE A 123 -1.76 -4.60 -16.68
CA ILE A 123 -0.88 -5.00 -15.59
C ILE A 123 0.38 -5.62 -16.17
N TYR A 124 1.52 -5.00 -15.88
CA TYR A 124 2.83 -5.48 -16.22
C TYR A 124 3.31 -6.48 -15.19
N LEU A 125 3.78 -7.62 -15.67
CA LEU A 125 4.31 -8.72 -14.87
C LEU A 125 5.71 -9.05 -15.35
N SER A 126 6.61 -9.38 -14.43
CA SER A 126 7.91 -9.91 -14.83
C SER A 126 7.71 -11.29 -15.49
N ARG A 127 8.71 -11.71 -16.27
CA ARG A 127 8.67 -13.01 -16.98
C ARG A 127 8.49 -14.20 -16.03
N HIS A 128 8.89 -14.06 -14.76
CA HIS A 128 8.86 -15.13 -13.76
C HIS A 128 7.53 -15.24 -12.99
N VAL A 129 6.60 -14.28 -13.14
CA VAL A 129 5.31 -14.35 -12.45
C VAL A 129 4.50 -15.56 -12.94
N PRO A 130 3.94 -16.40 -12.06
CA PRO A 130 3.16 -17.57 -12.46
C PRO A 130 1.96 -17.22 -13.34
N GLU A 131 1.68 -18.02 -14.37
CA GLU A 131 0.54 -17.79 -15.27
C GLU A 131 -0.81 -17.85 -14.56
N SER A 132 -0.92 -18.61 -13.47
CA SER A 132 -2.11 -18.63 -12.62
C SER A 132 -2.45 -17.25 -12.04
N PHE A 133 -1.44 -16.41 -11.77
CA PHE A 133 -1.66 -15.05 -11.33
C PHE A 133 -2.08 -14.12 -12.49
N ALA A 134 -1.44 -14.26 -13.65
CA ALA A 134 -1.85 -13.56 -14.86
C ALA A 134 -3.32 -13.85 -15.22
N GLN A 135 -3.74 -15.12 -15.10
CA GLN A 135 -5.13 -15.50 -15.36
C GLN A 135 -6.11 -14.81 -14.42
N ARG A 136 -5.80 -14.73 -13.12
CA ARG A 136 -6.64 -14.00 -12.14
C ARG A 136 -6.84 -12.53 -12.49
N LEU A 137 -5.84 -11.88 -13.10
CA LEU A 137 -5.97 -10.51 -13.58
C LEU A 137 -6.87 -10.42 -14.83
N ARG A 138 -6.72 -11.36 -15.77
CA ARG A 138 -7.58 -11.44 -16.97
C ARG A 138 -9.03 -11.75 -16.62
N ASP A 139 -9.27 -12.58 -15.61
CA ASP A 139 -10.62 -12.88 -15.10
C ASP A 139 -11.31 -11.63 -14.51
N LEU A 140 -10.52 -10.63 -14.08
CA LEU A 140 -11.00 -9.30 -13.66
C LEU A 140 -11.11 -8.30 -14.83
N GLY A 141 -10.87 -8.74 -16.08
CA GLY A 141 -10.94 -7.91 -17.28
C GLY A 141 -9.69 -7.07 -17.57
N ALA A 142 -8.57 -7.32 -16.86
CA ALA A 142 -7.33 -6.60 -17.11
C ALA A 142 -6.59 -7.13 -18.35
N GLY A 143 -5.97 -6.23 -19.11
CA GLY A 143 -4.87 -6.57 -19.99
C GLY A 143 -3.66 -6.99 -19.16
N VAL A 144 -2.90 -7.98 -19.64
CA VAL A 144 -1.67 -8.42 -18.98
C VAL A 144 -0.53 -8.36 -19.98
N ARG A 145 0.55 -7.67 -19.63
CA ARG A 145 1.79 -7.60 -20.42
C ARG A 145 2.95 -8.19 -19.62
N ARG A 146 3.77 -9.02 -20.27
CA ARG A 146 4.94 -9.65 -19.63
C ARG A 146 6.21 -8.98 -20.14
N GLU A 147 6.84 -8.18 -19.29
CA GLU A 147 8.01 -7.39 -19.66
C GLU A 147 8.89 -7.15 -18.44
N GLY A 148 10.21 -7.23 -18.63
CA GLY A 148 11.18 -7.19 -17.54
C GLY A 148 11.44 -8.55 -16.89
N ASP A 149 12.67 -8.72 -16.41
CA ASP A 149 13.11 -9.93 -15.72
C ASP A 149 12.77 -9.89 -14.22
N ASP A 150 12.59 -8.70 -13.66
CA ASP A 150 12.17 -8.48 -12.28
C ASP A 150 11.07 -7.40 -12.19
N TYR A 151 10.65 -7.09 -10.96
CA TYR A 151 9.62 -6.09 -10.69
C TYR A 151 10.01 -4.68 -11.17
N GLU A 152 11.26 -4.30 -10.97
CA GLU A 152 11.76 -2.97 -11.32
C GLU A 152 11.74 -2.76 -12.84
N ALA A 153 12.23 -3.74 -13.60
CA ALA A 153 12.16 -3.73 -15.06
C ALA A 153 10.71 -3.72 -15.56
N SER A 154 9.79 -4.45 -14.92
CA SER A 154 8.36 -4.37 -15.26
C SER A 154 7.76 -2.99 -14.98
N MET A 155 8.17 -2.32 -13.90
CA MET A 155 7.68 -0.98 -13.56
C MET A 155 8.16 0.06 -14.56
N GLN A 156 9.45 0.02 -14.94
CA GLN A 156 10.00 0.87 -15.99
C GLN A 156 9.26 0.70 -17.33
N ALA A 157 8.96 -0.55 -17.70
CA ALA A 157 8.17 -0.83 -18.90
C ALA A 157 6.73 -0.27 -18.80
N ALA A 158 6.08 -0.41 -17.64
CA ALA A 158 4.74 0.13 -17.41
C ALA A 158 4.71 1.66 -17.49
N GLU A 159 5.71 2.34 -16.93
CA GLU A 159 5.86 3.79 -16.98
C GLU A 159 6.10 4.29 -18.41
N ALA A 160 7.05 3.68 -19.13
CA ALA A 160 7.34 4.03 -20.51
C ALA A 160 6.12 3.86 -21.42
N ALA A 161 5.38 2.75 -21.27
CA ALA A 161 4.18 2.51 -22.03
C ALA A 161 3.01 3.43 -21.64
N ALA A 162 2.88 3.77 -20.35
CA ALA A 162 1.86 4.71 -19.91
C ALA A 162 2.06 6.07 -20.59
N SER A 163 3.31 6.55 -20.66
CA SER A 163 3.67 7.77 -21.37
C SER A 163 3.38 7.67 -22.88
N ALA A 164 3.84 6.60 -23.53
CA ALA A 164 3.70 6.41 -24.98
C ALA A 164 2.24 6.24 -25.43
N GLU A 165 1.39 5.62 -24.62
CA GLU A 165 -0.01 5.31 -24.96
C GLU A 165 -1.01 6.33 -24.41
N GLY A 166 -0.54 7.38 -23.72
CA GLY A 166 -1.42 8.35 -23.06
C GLY A 166 -2.27 7.71 -21.95
N ALA A 167 -1.78 6.64 -21.32
CA ALA A 167 -2.43 5.98 -20.21
C ALA A 167 -1.93 6.54 -18.87
N VAL A 168 -2.63 6.18 -17.80
CA VAL A 168 -2.31 6.64 -16.45
C VAL A 168 -1.49 5.59 -15.71
N LEU A 169 -0.24 5.91 -15.39
CA LEU A 169 0.53 5.12 -14.44
C LEU A 169 -0.11 5.22 -13.05
N LEU A 170 -0.34 4.08 -12.40
CA LEU A 170 -0.88 3.95 -11.05
C LEU A 170 0.02 3.02 -10.23
N SER A 171 1.11 3.54 -9.68
CA SER A 171 2.01 2.84 -8.76
C SER A 171 1.54 2.99 -7.31
N ASP A 172 1.84 2.00 -6.46
CA ASP A 172 1.67 2.04 -5.01
C ASP A 172 2.92 2.53 -4.26
N SER A 173 3.92 3.03 -4.99
CA SER A 173 5.07 3.77 -4.48
C SER A 173 5.09 5.21 -5.01
N SER A 174 5.90 6.07 -4.40
CA SER A 174 6.13 7.45 -4.82
C SER A 174 7.61 7.74 -5.05
N TRP A 175 7.86 8.70 -5.94
CA TRP A 175 9.19 9.24 -6.23
C TRP A 175 9.05 10.73 -6.58
N VAL A 176 10.18 11.42 -6.76
CA VAL A 176 10.21 12.83 -7.17
C VAL A 176 9.34 12.99 -8.42
N GLU A 177 8.47 14.02 -8.43
CA GLU A 177 7.47 14.29 -9.48
C GLU A 177 6.28 13.31 -9.56
N TYR A 178 6.24 12.24 -8.76
CA TYR A 178 5.14 11.26 -8.71
C TYR A 178 4.60 11.08 -7.29
N PHE A 179 3.90 12.10 -6.79
CA PHE A 179 3.32 12.10 -5.43
C PHE A 179 1.80 12.05 -5.37
N GLU A 180 1.11 12.69 -6.32
CA GLU A 180 -0.34 12.93 -6.23
C GLU A 180 -1.15 11.63 -6.11
N ARG A 181 -0.90 10.67 -7.01
CA ARG A 181 -1.63 9.39 -7.05
C ARG A 181 -1.24 8.47 -5.89
N PRO A 182 0.04 8.29 -5.54
CA PRO A 182 0.42 7.53 -4.34
C PRO A 182 -0.15 8.13 -3.06
N HIS A 183 -0.16 9.46 -2.92
CA HIS A 183 -0.77 10.14 -1.76
C HIS A 183 -2.26 9.83 -1.65
N ARG A 184 -2.99 9.94 -2.76
CA ARG A 184 -4.41 9.56 -2.83
C ARG A 184 -4.62 8.07 -2.55
N LEU A 185 -3.76 7.20 -3.07
CA LEU A 185 -3.80 5.76 -2.81
C LEU A 185 -3.63 5.47 -1.31
N MET A 186 -2.68 6.14 -0.65
CA MET A 186 -2.48 6.05 0.79
C MET A 186 -3.71 6.56 1.57
N ALA A 187 -4.39 7.61 1.09
CA ALA A 187 -5.64 8.06 1.66
C ALA A 187 -6.74 6.98 1.63
N GLY A 188 -6.79 6.15 0.58
CA GLY A 188 -7.68 5.00 0.52
C GLY A 188 -7.46 4.01 1.68
N HIS A 189 -6.20 3.75 2.06
CA HIS A 189 -5.87 2.87 3.18
C HIS A 189 -6.38 3.38 4.54
N LEU A 190 -6.65 4.69 4.69
CA LEU A 190 -7.13 5.29 5.94
C LEU A 190 -8.47 4.71 6.43
N VAL A 191 -9.28 4.16 5.52
CA VAL A 191 -10.50 3.42 5.86
C VAL A 191 -10.20 2.31 6.87
N LEU A 192 -9.11 1.56 6.67
CA LEU A 192 -8.73 0.45 7.54
C LEU A 192 -8.56 0.94 8.98
N MET A 193 -7.81 2.02 9.18
CA MET A 193 -7.57 2.54 10.54
C MET A 193 -8.80 3.21 11.12
N ALA A 194 -9.63 3.88 10.30
CA ALA A 194 -10.89 4.44 10.75
C ALA A 194 -11.84 3.34 11.29
N GLU A 195 -11.86 2.17 10.66
CA GLU A 195 -12.57 1.00 11.19
C GLU A 195 -11.96 0.51 12.50
N VAL A 196 -10.63 0.44 12.61
CA VAL A 196 -9.93 0.07 13.85
C VAL A 196 -10.30 1.01 14.99
N PHE A 197 -10.37 2.32 14.75
CA PHE A 197 -10.79 3.29 15.76
C PHE A 197 -12.22 3.08 16.23
N ALA A 198 -13.13 2.72 15.33
CA ALA A 198 -14.51 2.40 15.70
C ALA A 198 -14.63 1.07 16.45
N GLN A 199 -13.71 0.13 16.23
CA GLN A 199 -13.70 -1.20 16.84
C GLN A 199 -12.98 -1.25 18.20
N LEU A 200 -12.07 -0.30 18.47
CA LEU A 200 -11.32 -0.20 19.73
C LEU A 200 -11.98 0.75 20.74
N LYS A 201 -11.88 0.42 22.02
CA LYS A 201 -12.37 1.26 23.13
C LYS A 201 -11.33 2.26 23.67
N GLY A 202 -10.14 2.32 23.08
CA GLY A 202 -9.03 3.16 23.53
C GLY A 202 -7.75 2.91 22.73
N ALA A 203 -6.69 3.65 23.07
CA ALA A 203 -5.38 3.47 22.44
C ALA A 203 -4.75 2.12 22.82
N PRO A 204 -4.23 1.34 21.85
CA PRO A 204 -3.41 0.18 22.15
C PRO A 204 -2.04 0.62 22.66
N SER A 205 -1.35 -0.26 23.40
CA SER A 205 0.02 0.03 23.85
C SER A 205 1.04 -0.05 22.70
N HIS A 206 0.80 -0.94 21.73
CA HIS A 206 1.68 -1.21 20.60
C HIS A 206 0.87 -1.37 19.31
N ILE A 207 1.44 -0.95 18.18
CA ILE A 207 0.91 -1.17 16.84
C ILE A 207 2.05 -1.71 15.98
N PHE A 208 1.85 -2.88 15.37
CA PHE A 208 2.79 -3.47 14.43
C PHE A 208 2.29 -3.26 13.01
N LEU A 209 3.13 -2.68 12.16
CA LEU A 209 2.79 -2.33 10.78
C LEU A 209 3.82 -2.96 9.85
N GLN A 210 3.40 -3.86 8.99
CA GLN A 210 4.29 -4.39 7.95
C GLN A 210 4.58 -3.31 6.89
N ALA A 211 5.79 -3.34 6.32
CA ALA A 211 6.18 -2.46 5.23
C ALA A 211 6.89 -3.23 4.10
N GLY A 212 6.45 -2.96 2.87
CA GLY A 212 7.28 -3.07 1.67
C GLY A 212 7.86 -1.68 1.40
N VAL A 213 7.32 -0.95 0.42
CA VAL A 213 7.69 0.47 0.19
C VAL A 213 7.30 1.42 1.34
N GLY A 214 6.36 1.02 2.21
CA GLY A 214 6.01 1.79 3.41
C GLY A 214 4.68 2.53 3.40
N GLY A 215 3.96 2.60 2.27
CA GLY A 215 2.72 3.39 2.16
C GLY A 215 1.61 3.02 3.17
N LEU A 216 1.39 1.72 3.46
CA LEU A 216 0.47 1.32 4.53
C LEU A 216 0.99 1.79 5.90
N ALA A 217 2.26 1.51 6.21
CA ALA A 217 2.86 1.85 7.49
C ALA A 217 2.82 3.36 7.75
N GLY A 218 3.14 4.18 6.75
CA GLY A 218 3.06 5.65 6.82
C GLY A 218 1.65 6.15 7.10
N ALA A 219 0.66 5.69 6.32
CA ALA A 219 -0.74 6.09 6.49
C ALA A 219 -1.30 5.71 7.87
N MET A 220 -1.06 4.47 8.30
CA MET A 220 -1.55 3.97 9.60
C MET A 220 -0.85 4.67 10.76
N ALA A 221 0.46 4.93 10.65
CA ALA A 221 1.20 5.63 11.68
C ALA A 221 0.74 7.07 11.83
N ALA A 222 0.49 7.77 10.71
CA ALA A 222 -0.04 9.13 10.72
C ALA A 222 -1.42 9.19 11.41
N MET A 223 -2.34 8.29 11.06
CA MET A 223 -3.64 8.23 11.73
C MET A 223 -3.55 7.89 13.21
N ALA A 224 -2.73 6.91 13.59
CA ALA A 224 -2.54 6.54 14.99
C ALA A 224 -1.99 7.72 15.81
N ARG A 225 -1.05 8.50 15.25
CA ARG A 225 -0.52 9.71 15.89
C ARG A 225 -1.55 10.82 15.99
N ALA A 226 -2.35 11.05 14.95
CA ALA A 226 -3.44 12.03 15.00
C ALA A 226 -4.50 11.68 16.05
N GLN A 227 -4.83 10.39 16.20
CA GLN A 227 -5.90 9.92 17.10
C GLN A 227 -5.44 9.71 18.55
N TRP A 228 -4.23 9.21 18.77
CA TRP A 228 -3.75 8.77 20.09
C TRP A 228 -2.45 9.45 20.55
N GLY A 229 -1.91 10.39 19.76
CA GLY A 229 -0.65 11.05 20.06
C GLY A 229 0.47 10.03 20.27
N ASP A 230 1.27 10.23 21.31
CA ASP A 230 2.44 9.41 21.62
C ASP A 230 2.13 8.15 22.41
N SER A 231 0.86 7.89 22.73
CA SER A 231 0.44 6.75 23.55
C SER A 231 0.89 5.39 23.00
N PRO A 232 0.61 5.01 21.73
CA PRO A 232 1.07 3.74 21.18
C PRO A 232 2.54 3.79 20.76
N ARG A 233 3.28 2.72 21.07
CA ARG A 233 4.56 2.42 20.40
C ARG A 233 4.25 1.82 19.03
N ILE A 234 4.70 2.48 17.96
CA ILE A 234 4.49 2.01 16.59
C ILE A 234 5.78 1.34 16.13
N ILE A 235 5.67 0.09 15.69
CA ILE A 235 6.78 -0.74 15.22
C ILE A 235 6.51 -1.10 13.75
N VAL A 236 7.38 -0.62 12.88
CA VAL A 236 7.38 -1.01 11.47
C VAL A 236 8.20 -2.29 11.30
N VAL A 237 7.65 -3.26 10.57
CA VAL A 237 8.22 -4.60 10.41
C VAL A 237 8.48 -4.85 8.92
N GLU A 238 9.74 -5.13 8.59
CA GLU A 238 10.21 -5.39 7.22
C GLU A 238 10.86 -6.78 7.13
N PRO A 239 10.84 -7.43 5.96
CA PRO A 239 11.64 -8.64 5.75
C PRO A 239 13.13 -8.32 5.80
N ALA A 240 13.92 -9.21 6.42
CA ALA A 240 15.37 -9.03 6.54
C ALA A 240 16.11 -8.89 5.20
N PHE A 241 15.53 -9.40 4.10
CA PHE A 241 16.12 -9.37 2.76
C PHE A 241 15.67 -8.18 1.90
N ALA A 242 14.66 -7.43 2.34
CA ALA A 242 14.25 -6.17 1.70
C ALA A 242 13.86 -5.10 2.74
N PRO A 243 14.80 -4.62 3.56
CA PRO A 243 14.54 -3.66 4.64
C PRO A 243 14.68 -2.20 4.15
N ALA A 244 13.85 -1.78 3.19
CA ALA A 244 13.92 -0.47 2.53
C ALA A 244 13.97 0.73 3.50
N LEU A 245 13.04 0.78 4.46
CA LEU A 245 12.93 1.85 5.44
C LEU A 245 14.06 1.78 6.45
N GLN A 246 14.36 0.60 6.99
CA GLN A 246 15.45 0.44 7.97
C GLN A 246 16.81 0.81 7.36
N ALA A 247 17.08 0.45 6.10
CA ALA A 247 18.30 0.82 5.39
C ALA A 247 18.41 2.35 5.24
N SER A 248 17.30 3.00 4.88
CA SER A 248 17.25 4.47 4.74
C SER A 248 17.45 5.20 6.07
N ILE A 249 16.86 4.68 7.16
CA ILE A 249 17.10 5.22 8.51
C ILE A 249 18.57 5.05 8.91
N LYS A 250 19.19 3.90 8.64
CA LYS A 250 20.62 3.71 8.94
C LYS A 250 21.52 4.65 8.13
N ALA A 251 21.16 4.92 6.89
CA ALA A 251 21.91 5.80 5.99
C ALA A 251 21.68 7.29 6.25
N GLY A 252 20.61 7.67 6.97
CA GLY A 252 20.21 9.07 7.17
C GLY A 252 19.68 9.76 5.91
N ARG A 253 19.35 8.97 4.87
CA ARG A 253 18.79 9.40 3.58
C ARG A 253 18.11 8.21 2.92
N THR A 254 17.25 8.45 1.94
CA THR A 254 16.62 7.39 1.16
C THR A 254 17.68 6.62 0.35
N VAL A 255 17.59 5.30 0.37
CA VAL A 255 18.49 4.39 -0.34
C VAL A 255 17.74 3.17 -0.83
N ILE A 256 18.26 2.56 -1.89
CA ILE A 256 17.88 1.20 -2.30
C ILE A 256 18.60 0.22 -1.36
N ALA A 257 17.83 -0.57 -0.63
CA ALA A 257 18.34 -1.58 0.30
C ALA A 257 19.03 -2.73 -0.46
N PRO A 258 20.20 -3.18 0.01
CA PRO A 258 20.83 -4.39 -0.51
C PRO A 258 20.11 -5.63 0.02
N GLY A 259 20.18 -6.73 -0.73
CA GLY A 259 19.69 -8.02 -0.26
C GLY A 259 19.33 -8.98 -1.41
N PRO A 260 19.28 -10.30 -1.13
CA PRO A 260 18.73 -11.26 -2.08
C PRO A 260 17.21 -11.07 -2.23
N VAL A 261 16.59 -11.79 -3.17
CA VAL A 261 15.13 -11.84 -3.31
C VAL A 261 14.51 -12.42 -2.02
N SER A 262 13.48 -11.77 -1.50
CA SER A 262 12.76 -12.23 -0.32
C SER A 262 11.68 -13.26 -0.69
N ALA A 263 11.51 -14.29 0.14
CA ALA A 263 10.37 -15.21 -0.01
C ALA A 263 9.01 -14.53 0.28
N MET A 264 9.03 -13.35 0.93
CA MET A 264 7.85 -12.52 1.18
C MET A 264 7.59 -11.58 0.00
N GLY A 265 7.27 -12.13 -1.19
CA GLY A 265 7.25 -11.36 -2.45
C GLY A 265 6.35 -10.11 -2.50
N ARG A 266 5.40 -9.94 -1.57
CA ARG A 266 4.55 -8.73 -1.46
C ARG A 266 5.15 -7.62 -0.58
N LEU A 267 6.25 -7.91 0.10
CA LEU A 267 7.05 -6.99 0.91
C LEU A 267 8.50 -6.95 0.41
N ASP A 268 8.82 -7.58 -0.72
CA ASP A 268 10.15 -7.59 -1.33
C ASP A 268 10.41 -6.29 -2.10
N CYS A 269 10.39 -5.18 -1.37
CA CYS A 269 10.61 -3.84 -1.92
C CYS A 269 11.92 -3.32 -1.34
N LYS A 270 12.85 -2.93 -2.21
CA LYS A 270 14.18 -2.47 -1.79
C LYS A 270 14.25 -0.95 -1.68
N GLU A 271 13.33 -0.24 -2.31
CA GLU A 271 13.27 1.21 -2.26
C GLU A 271 12.02 1.66 -1.51
N PRO A 272 12.14 2.65 -0.59
CA PRO A 272 10.98 3.18 0.12
C PRO A 272 10.18 4.14 -0.78
N SER A 273 8.88 4.20 -0.55
CA SER A 273 8.05 5.33 -0.94
C SER A 273 8.58 6.59 -0.23
N LEU A 274 8.59 7.71 -0.95
CA LEU A 274 9.03 9.00 -0.41
C LEU A 274 7.96 9.70 0.46
N ILE A 275 6.71 9.23 0.44
CA ILE A 275 5.59 9.72 1.29
C ILE A 275 5.52 8.94 2.60
#